data_AF-A0A4V0XUK3-F1
#
_entry.id   AF-A0A4V0XUK3-F1
#
_cell.length_a   1.000
_cell.length_b   1.000
_cell.length_c   1.000
_cell.angle_alpha   90.00
_cell.angle_beta   90.00
_cell.angle_gamma   90.00
#
_symmetry.space_group_name_H-M   'P 1'
#
loop_
_entity.id
_entity.type
_entity.pdbx_description
1 polymer ?
#
loop_
_entity_poly.entity_id
_entity_poly.type
_entity_poly.pdbx_seq_one_letter_code
_entity_poly.pdbx_strand_id
1 'polypeptide(L)'
;MSSKSLPETTAYVRITRQSWHQGFLEGEVSAGDYEWRFQWRFRHTKKLTIQPSQGRALIQEPLGRFLEKYDYQLEPGGDYSFTVRAQF
;
A
#
# COMPACT_ATOMS: atom_id res chain seq x y z
N MET A 1 29.65 -6.92 -15.02
CA MET A 1 28.39 -6.27 -14.60
C MET A 1 27.64 -7.23 -13.70
N SER A 2 27.74 -7.06 -12.38
CA SER A 2 27.00 -7.91 -11.42
C SER A 2 25.72 -7.16 -11.06
N SER A 3 24.64 -7.43 -11.79
CA SER A 3 23.29 -7.00 -11.44
C SER A 3 22.86 -7.77 -10.19
N LYS A 4 23.29 -7.30 -9.01
CA LYS A 4 22.74 -7.75 -7.73
C LYS A 4 21.23 -7.50 -7.81
N SER A 5 20.46 -8.57 -7.98
CA SER A 5 19.00 -8.51 -7.91
C SER A 5 18.65 -7.99 -6.53
N LEU A 6 18.13 -6.76 -6.50
CA LEU A 6 17.62 -6.16 -5.28
C LEU A 6 16.61 -7.11 -4.65
N PRO A 7 16.60 -7.28 -3.32
CA PRO A 7 15.59 -8.10 -2.65
C PRO A 7 14.21 -7.63 -3.08
N GLU A 8 13.47 -8.54 -3.70
CA GLU A 8 12.13 -8.31 -4.21
C GLU A 8 11.15 -8.88 -3.17
N THR A 9 10.29 -8.03 -2.61
CA THR A 9 9.29 -8.44 -1.62
C THR A 9 7.91 -8.20 -2.20
N THR A 10 7.06 -9.23 -2.22
CA THR A 10 5.66 -9.06 -2.62
C THR A 10 4.87 -8.49 -1.44
N ALA A 11 4.19 -7.38 -1.67
CA ALA A 11 3.22 -6.81 -0.75
C ALA A 11 1.81 -7.24 -1.14
N TYR A 12 1.05 -7.77 -0.19
CA TYR A 12 -0.35 -8.13 -0.35
C TYR A 12 -1.22 -7.03 0.26
N VAL A 13 -2.24 -6.58 -0.46
CA VAL A 13 -3.12 -5.47 -0.07
C VAL A 13 -4.54 -5.99 -0.04
N ARG A 14 -5.24 -5.77 1.06
CA ARG A 14 -6.66 -6.09 1.21
C ARG A 14 -7.43 -4.83 1.53
N ILE A 15 -8.46 -4.54 0.73
CA ILE A 15 -9.32 -3.39 1.00
C ILE A 15 -10.42 -3.83 1.96
N THR A 16 -10.51 -3.17 3.11
CA THR A 16 -11.52 -3.50 4.14
C THR A 16 -12.69 -2.54 4.11
N ARG A 17 -12.46 -1.27 3.77
CA ARG A 17 -13.51 -0.25 3.68
C ARG A 17 -13.20 0.77 2.59
N GLN A 18 -14.25 1.27 1.96
CA GLN A 18 -14.17 2.38 1.01
C GLN A 18 -15.36 3.30 1.22
N SER A 19 -15.13 4.60 1.10
CA SER A 19 -16.20 5.58 1.04
C SER A 19 -15.89 6.61 -0.03
N TRP A 20 -16.60 6.53 -1.16
CA TRP A 20 -16.51 7.53 -2.23
C TRP A 20 -17.03 8.90 -1.78
N HIS A 21 -18.08 8.93 -0.96
CA HIS A 21 -18.65 10.17 -0.43
C HIS A 21 -17.67 10.88 0.50
N GLN A 22 -17.06 10.14 1.43
CA GLN A 22 -16.08 10.69 2.39
C GLN A 22 -14.67 10.80 1.80
N GLY A 23 -14.41 10.16 0.65
CA GLY A 23 -13.16 10.25 -0.10
C GLY A 23 -12.00 9.51 0.56
N PHE A 24 -12.24 8.33 1.12
CA PHE A 24 -11.20 7.51 1.72
C PHE A 24 -11.32 6.02 1.39
N LEU A 25 -10.18 5.34 1.51
CA LEU A 25 -9.99 3.91 1.39
C LEU A 25 -9.21 3.42 2.62
N GLU A 26 -9.63 2.30 3.20
CA GLU A 26 -8.96 1.64 4.31
C GLU A 26 -8.69 0.19 3.95
N GLY A 27 -7.58 -0.31 4.45
CA GLY A 27 -7.17 -1.67 4.17
C GLY A 27 -6.00 -2.12 5.01
N GLU A 28 -5.62 -3.35 4.76
CA GLU A 28 -4.45 -4.00 5.32
C GLU A 28 -3.44 -4.21 4.20
N VAL A 29 -2.16 -4.10 4.55
CA VAL A 29 -1.06 -4.45 3.67
C VAL A 29 -0.04 -5.25 4.44
N SER A 30 0.42 -6.37 3.88
CA SER A 30 1.48 -7.19 4.46
C SER A 30 2.62 -7.36 3.47
N ALA A 31 3.85 -7.35 3.97
CA ALA A 31 5.04 -7.60 3.16
C ALA A 31 6.12 -8.26 4.02
N GLY A 32 6.52 -9.49 3.64
CA GLY A 32 7.39 -10.31 4.49
C GLY A 32 6.75 -10.59 5.84
N ASP A 33 7.46 -10.32 6.93
CA ASP A 33 7.00 -10.52 8.32
C ASP A 33 6.25 -9.31 8.90
N TYR A 34 5.97 -8.29 8.07
CA TYR A 34 5.30 -7.08 8.51
C TYR A 34 3.87 -7.01 8.01
N GLU A 35 3.01 -6.47 8.86
CA GLU A 35 1.62 -6.18 8.54
C GLU A 35 1.28 -4.76 9.01
N TRP A 36 0.56 -4.04 8.17
CA TRP A 36 0.11 -2.69 8.43
C TRP A 36 -1.35 -2.51 8.06
N ARG A 37 -2.03 -1.65 8.82
CA ARG A 37 -3.29 -1.05 8.44
C ARG A 37 -3.02 0.32 7.85
N PHE A 38 -3.69 0.62 6.75
CA PHE A 38 -3.58 1.92 6.10
C PHE A 38 -4.95 2.59 5.97
N GLN A 39 -4.91 3.92 5.95
CA GLN A 39 -6.01 4.77 5.56
C GLN A 39 -5.50 5.78 4.54
N TRP A 40 -6.11 5.79 3.37
CA TRP A 40 -5.82 6.71 2.30
C TRP A 40 -7.00 7.64 2.07
N ARG A 41 -6.76 8.94 2.15
CA ARG A 41 -7.71 9.98 1.74
C ARG A 41 -7.31 10.51 0.36
N PHE A 42 -8.23 10.48 -0.60
CA PHE A 42 -7.95 10.85 -2.00
C PHE A 42 -8.67 12.13 -2.47
N ARG A 43 -9.73 12.61 -1.77
CA ARG A 43 -10.56 13.74 -2.23
C ARG A 43 -9.99 15.16 -2.02
N HIS A 44 -9.52 15.50 -0.83
CA HIS A 44 -9.15 16.90 -0.49
C HIS A 44 -7.64 17.10 -0.45
N THR A 45 -6.98 16.34 0.40
CA THR A 45 -5.52 16.32 0.52
C THR A 45 -5.14 14.87 0.51
N LYS A 46 -4.36 14.47 -0.52
CA LYS A 46 -3.85 13.11 -0.61
C LYS A 46 -3.02 12.82 0.64
N LYS A 47 -3.55 11.95 1.50
CA LYS A 47 -2.90 11.60 2.76
C LYS A 47 -3.01 10.10 2.98
N LEU A 48 -1.84 9.46 3.05
CA LEU A 48 -1.70 8.06 3.40
C LEU A 48 -1.20 7.96 4.84
N THR A 49 -1.98 7.29 5.68
CA THR A 49 -1.63 6.98 7.07
C THR A 49 -1.44 5.49 7.18
N ILE A 50 -0.35 5.04 7.82
CA ILE A 50 0.01 3.63 7.96
C ILE A 50 0.39 3.36 9.42
N GLN A 51 -0.12 2.26 9.98
CA GLN A 51 0.14 1.83 11.35
C GLN A 51 0.30 0.30 11.41
N PRO A 52 1.22 -0.24 12.23
CA PRO A 52 2.16 0.46 13.12
C PRO A 52 3.28 1.18 12.34
N SER A 53 4.07 2.03 13.01
CA SER A 53 5.15 2.79 12.36
C SER A 53 6.36 1.94 12.00
N GLN A 54 6.54 0.79 12.68
CA GLN A 54 7.65 -0.12 12.46
C GLN A 54 7.62 -0.66 11.03
N GLY A 55 8.76 -0.60 10.33
CA GLY A 55 8.88 -1.07 8.95
C GLY A 55 8.08 -0.26 7.92
N ARG A 56 7.30 0.77 8.30
CA ARG A 56 6.42 1.50 7.37
C ARG A 56 7.17 2.12 6.19
N ALA A 57 8.45 2.46 6.37
CA ALA A 57 9.28 3.05 5.32
C ALA A 57 9.41 2.12 4.09
N LEU A 58 9.29 0.80 4.31
CA LEU A 58 9.30 -0.21 3.25
C LEU A 58 8.07 -0.12 2.35
N ILE A 59 6.93 0.27 2.90
CA ILE A 59 5.64 0.19 2.22
C ILE A 59 5.02 1.56 1.91
N GLN A 60 5.41 2.61 2.62
CA GLN A 60 4.72 3.91 2.56
C GLN A 60 4.70 4.53 1.16
N GLU A 61 5.85 4.61 0.50
CA GLU A 61 5.93 5.16 -0.85
C GLU A 61 5.37 4.18 -1.91
N PRO A 62 5.73 2.88 -1.89
CA PRO A 62 5.19 1.92 -2.85
C PRO A 62 3.67 1.75 -2.78
N LEU A 63 3.11 1.69 -1.57
CA LEU A 63 1.66 1.64 -1.37
C LEU A 63 1.00 2.91 -1.87
N GLY A 64 1.54 4.09 -1.55
CA GLY A 64 0.99 5.36 -2.05
C GLY A 64 0.90 5.40 -3.57
N ARG A 65 1.95 4.94 -4.27
CA ARG A 65 1.95 4.83 -5.74
C ARG A 65 0.96 3.79 -6.26
N PHE A 66 0.91 2.61 -5.63
CA PHE A 66 -0.04 1.56 -5.99
C PHE A 66 -1.46 2.09 -5.91
N LEU A 67 -1.80 2.64 -4.75
CA LEU A 67 -3.05 3.30 -4.47
C LEU A 67 -3.40 4.33 -5.56
N GLU A 68 -2.53 5.31 -5.81
CA GLU A 68 -2.77 6.35 -6.83
C GLU A 68 -2.97 5.79 -8.25
N LYS A 69 -2.24 4.73 -8.59
CA LYS A 69 -2.33 4.09 -9.90
C LYS A 69 -3.63 3.32 -10.09
N TYR A 70 -4.16 2.73 -9.01
CA TYR A 70 -5.32 1.84 -9.02
C TYR A 70 -6.56 2.45 -8.37
N ASP A 71 -6.59 3.77 -8.11
CA ASP A 71 -7.64 4.49 -7.34
C ASP A 71 -9.09 4.13 -7.74
N TYR A 72 -9.32 3.82 -9.02
CA TYR A 72 -10.65 3.46 -9.57
C TYR A 72 -10.92 1.95 -9.70
N GLN A 73 -9.96 1.08 -9.36
CA GLN A 73 -10.06 -0.38 -9.47
C GLN A 73 -10.07 -1.09 -8.11
N LEU A 74 -9.88 -0.34 -7.02
CA LEU A 74 -9.84 -0.87 -5.67
C LEU A 74 -11.25 -0.92 -5.08
N GLU A 75 -11.73 -2.12 -4.77
CA GLU A 75 -13.05 -2.38 -4.21
C GLU A 75 -12.95 -3.05 -2.83
N PRO A 76 -13.88 -2.77 -1.88
CA PRO A 76 -13.91 -3.44 -0.60
C PRO A 76 -14.08 -4.95 -0.74
N GLY A 77 -13.27 -5.71 -0.01
CA GLY A 77 -13.21 -7.16 -0.11
C GLY A 77 -12.29 -7.67 -1.22
N GLY A 78 -11.71 -6.77 -2.04
CA GLY A 78 -10.69 -7.12 -3.03
C GLY A 78 -9.33 -7.36 -2.38
N ASP A 79 -8.68 -8.43 -2.84
CA ASP A 79 -7.29 -8.76 -2.52
C ASP A 79 -6.41 -8.45 -3.74
N TYR A 80 -5.35 -7.70 -3.51
CA TYR A 80 -4.42 -7.21 -4.52
C TYR A 80 -2.99 -7.49 -4.08
N SER A 81 -2.05 -7.42 -5.01
CA SER A 81 -0.63 -7.55 -4.68
C SER A 81 0.22 -6.70 -5.59
N PHE A 82 1.34 -6.19 -5.06
CA PHE A 82 2.36 -5.52 -5.85
C PHE A 82 3.75 -5.82 -5.33
N THR A 83 4.73 -5.62 -6.19
CA THR A 83 6.12 -5.93 -5.88
C THR A 83 6.87 -4.69 -5.38
N VAL A 84 7.46 -4.79 -4.20
CA VAL A 84 8.38 -3.79 -3.64
C VAL A 84 9.82 -4.20 -3.97
N ARG A 85 10.53 -3.32 -4.66
CA ARG A 85 11.98 -3.46 -4.90
C ARG A 85 12.71 -2.50 -3.98
N ALA A 86 13.41 -3.04 -2.99
CA ALA A 86 14.23 -2.21 -2.11
C ALA A 86 15.57 -1.91 -2.80
N GLN A 87 15.80 -0.66 -3.18
CA GLN A 87 17.17 -0.17 -3.39
C GLN A 87 17.79 0.06 -2.01
N PHE A 88 18.67 -0.84 -1.58
CA PHE A 88 19.49 -0.67 -0.38
C PHE A 88 20.72 0.18 -0.69
#